data_AF-A0A8J4WVB7-F1
#
_entry.id   AF-A0A8J4WVB7-F1
#
_cell.length_a   1.000
_cell.length_b   1.000
_cell.length_c   1.000
_cell.angle_alpha   90.00
_cell.angle_beta   90.00
_cell.angle_gamma   90.00
#
_symmetry.space_group_name_H-M   'P 1'
#
loop_
_entity.id
_entity.type
_entity.pdbx_description
1 polymer ?
#
loop_
_entity_poly.entity_id
_entity_poly.type
_entity_poly.pdbx_seq_one_letter_code
_entity_poly.pdbx_strand_id
1 'polypeptide(L)'
;MILWASLTVALFGLLAVHTRAEVVNSFQTCPQFFYKNRAPVGFDQNAREICQMLTEYSRYFYATLYSTSHKIPLYSAYTFDYGCRNSQDGRKSGNWFIEPQ
;
A
#
# COMPACT_ATOMS: atom_id res chain seq x y z
N MET A 1 22.31 -26.81 -16.87
CA MET A 1 20.96 -26.22 -17.08
C MET A 1 20.17 -26.09 -15.78
N ILE A 2 20.11 -27.12 -14.94
CA ILE A 2 19.35 -27.09 -13.66
C ILE A 2 19.95 -26.08 -12.66
N LEU A 3 21.28 -26.03 -12.48
CA LEU A 3 21.92 -25.05 -11.58
C LEU A 3 21.62 -23.59 -11.93
N TRP A 4 21.51 -23.27 -13.22
CA TRP A 4 21.24 -21.92 -13.70
C TRP A 4 19.75 -21.55 -13.50
N ALA A 5 18.85 -22.53 -13.64
CA ALA A 5 17.44 -22.37 -13.30
C ALA A 5 17.25 -22.16 -11.78
N SER A 6 18.01 -22.88 -10.95
CA SER A 6 18.00 -22.69 -9.49
C SER A 6 18.51 -21.31 -9.08
N LEU A 7 19.61 -20.85 -9.68
CA LEU A 7 20.21 -19.56 -9.39
C LEU A 7 19.30 -18.40 -9.80
N THR A 8 18.59 -18.52 -10.93
CA THR A 8 17.63 -17.51 -11.38
C THR A 8 16.38 -17.47 -10.51
N VAL A 9 15.82 -18.62 -10.10
CA VAL A 9 14.69 -18.66 -9.15
C VAL A 9 15.04 -18.03 -7.80
N ALA A 10 16.24 -18.32 -7.28
CA ALA A 10 16.72 -17.71 -6.03
C ALA A 10 16.91 -16.18 -6.16
N LEU A 11 17.45 -15.72 -7.30
CA LEU A 11 17.65 -14.29 -7.57
C LEU A 11 16.32 -13.54 -7.74
N PHE A 12 15.31 -14.13 -8.38
CA PHE A 12 13.98 -13.55 -8.52
C PHE A 12 13.21 -13.50 -7.20
N GLY A 13 13.37 -14.50 -6.31
CA GLY A 13 12.76 -14.48 -4.98
C GLY A 13 13.32 -13.38 -4.06
N LEU A 14 14.61 -13.05 -4.21
CA LEU A 14 15.26 -11.98 -3.44
C LEU A 14 14.91 -10.56 -3.92
N LEU A 15 14.45 -10.42 -5.17
CA LEU A 15 14.02 -9.14 -5.76
C LEU A 15 12.54 -8.81 -5.52
N ALA A 16 11.79 -9.68 -4.85
CA ALA A 16 10.45 -9.35 -4.41
C ALA A 16 10.56 -8.24 -3.35
N VAL A 17 10.25 -7.00 -3.73
CA VAL A 17 10.08 -5.88 -2.80
C VAL A 17 8.99 -6.30 -1.82
N HIS A 18 9.41 -6.62 -0.59
CA HIS A 18 8.48 -7.03 0.46
C HIS A 18 7.68 -5.79 0.83
N THR A 19 6.43 -5.76 0.43
CA THR A 19 5.46 -4.78 0.91
C THR A 19 4.76 -5.39 2.12
N ARG A 20 4.48 -4.57 3.14
CA ARG A 20 3.84 -5.03 4.38
C ARG A 20 2.63 -4.13 4.60
N ALA A 21 1.43 -4.68 4.59
CA ALA A 21 0.31 -3.99 5.19
C ALA A 21 0.15 -4.43 6.64
N GLU A 22 -0.28 -3.50 7.49
CA GLU A 22 -0.67 -3.78 8.85
C GLU A 22 -2.19 -3.59 8.95
N VAL A 23 -2.90 -4.65 9.31
CA VAL A 23 -4.31 -4.54 9.71
C VAL A 23 -4.31 -3.93 11.11
N VAL A 24 -4.79 -2.71 11.22
CA VAL A 24 -4.74 -1.93 12.46
C VAL A 24 -6.08 -1.99 13.18
N ASN A 25 -6.06 -1.87 14.51
CA ASN A 25 -7.27 -1.73 15.30
C ASN A 25 -7.93 -0.36 15.13
N SER A 26 -7.13 0.64 14.75
CA SER A 26 -7.60 1.99 14.42
C SER A 26 -6.56 2.72 13.56
N PHE A 27 -6.99 3.69 12.76
CA PHE A 27 -6.13 4.57 11.96
C PHE A 27 -5.22 5.52 12.77
N GLN A 28 -5.10 5.36 14.09
CA GLN A 28 -4.24 6.18 14.96
C GLN A 28 -2.74 6.09 14.60
N THR A 29 -2.32 5.02 13.92
CA THR A 29 -0.93 4.85 13.47
C THR A 29 -0.64 5.53 12.13
N CYS A 30 -1.66 5.87 11.35
CA CYS A 30 -1.52 6.57 10.07
C CYS A 30 -2.53 7.72 9.83
N PRO A 31 -2.82 8.59 10.82
CA PRO A 31 -3.88 9.59 10.70
C PRO A 31 -3.54 10.71 9.70
N GLN A 32 -2.24 10.93 9.44
CA GLN A 32 -1.73 12.01 8.58
C GLN A 32 -2.25 11.98 7.14
N PHE A 33 -2.79 10.86 6.67
CA PHE A 33 -3.33 10.74 5.32
C PHE A 33 -4.76 11.28 5.21
N PHE A 34 -5.46 11.45 6.33
CA PHE A 34 -6.82 11.95 6.32
C PHE A 34 -6.86 13.47 6.46
N TYR A 35 -7.87 14.09 5.85
CA TYR A 35 -8.12 15.51 6.03
C TYR A 35 -8.31 15.83 7.51
N LYS A 36 -7.51 16.76 8.04
CA LYS A 36 -7.49 17.14 9.46
C LYS A 36 -7.31 15.92 10.40
N ASN A 37 -6.56 14.91 9.98
CA ASN A 37 -6.31 13.70 10.77
C ASN A 37 -7.58 12.93 11.18
N ARG A 38 -8.67 13.08 10.42
CA ARG A 38 -9.97 12.50 10.76
C ARG A 38 -10.39 11.41 9.78
N ALA A 39 -10.42 10.18 10.29
CA ALA A 39 -10.87 9.02 9.53
C ALA A 39 -12.30 9.19 8.98
N PRO A 40 -12.62 8.55 7.84
CA PRO A 40 -13.96 8.56 7.28
C PRO A 40 -14.97 7.92 8.24
N VAL A 41 -16.20 8.43 8.24
CA VAL A 41 -17.33 7.89 9.01
C VAL A 41 -18.52 7.64 8.09
N GLY A 42 -19.43 6.73 8.49
CA GLY A 42 -20.65 6.43 7.73
C GLY A 42 -20.56 5.26 6.74
N PHE A 43 -19.46 4.49 6.77
CA PHE A 43 -19.30 3.26 6.01
C PHE A 43 -19.81 2.03 6.80
N ASP A 44 -20.21 0.96 6.10
CA ASP A 44 -20.56 -0.34 6.69
C ASP A 44 -19.46 -0.82 7.67
N GLN A 45 -19.90 -1.26 8.84
CA GLN A 45 -19.07 -1.56 10.01
C GLN A 45 -18.18 -2.80 9.88
N ASN A 46 -18.35 -3.62 8.83
CA ASN A 46 -17.53 -4.83 8.63
C ASN A 46 -16.25 -4.60 7.81
N ALA A 47 -15.77 -3.36 7.76
CA ALA A 47 -14.51 -3.02 7.12
C ALA A 47 -13.31 -3.28 8.04
N ARG A 48 -12.13 -3.39 7.42
CA ARG A 48 -10.83 -3.44 8.08
C ARG A 48 -10.10 -2.14 7.82
N GLU A 49 -9.53 -1.59 8.89
CA GLU A 49 -8.64 -0.45 8.81
C GLU A 49 -7.23 -0.96 8.52
N ILE A 50 -6.60 -0.43 7.48
CA ILE A 50 -5.29 -0.88 7.02
C ILE A 50 -4.38 0.35 6.87
N CYS A 51 -3.22 0.32 7.53
CA CYS A 51 -2.13 1.25 7.29
C CYS A 51 -1.05 0.51 6.47
N GLN A 52 -0.80 0.98 5.25
CA GLN A 52 0.08 0.28 4.31
C GLN A 52 1.49 0.84 4.35
N MET A 53 2.46 -0.06 4.50
CA MET A 53 3.88 0.27 4.61
C MET A 53 4.69 -0.43 3.52
N LEU A 54 5.63 0.30 2.93
CA LEU A 54 6.66 -0.31 2.10
C LEU A 54 7.85 -0.62 3.00
N THR A 55 8.22 -1.90 3.13
CA THR A 55 9.28 -2.34 4.08
C THR A 55 10.59 -1.59 3.87
N GLU A 56 10.92 -1.31 2.60
CA GLU A 56 12.12 -0.57 2.21
C GLU A 56 12.21 0.80 2.90
N TYR A 57 11.09 1.48 3.11
CA TYR A 57 11.05 2.83 3.66
C TYR A 57 10.62 2.88 5.12
N SER A 58 10.17 1.76 5.69
CA SER A 58 9.70 1.63 7.08
C SER A 58 8.73 2.75 7.50
N ARG A 59 7.91 3.23 6.57
CA ARG A 59 6.91 4.28 6.79
C ARG A 59 5.61 3.94 6.09
N TYR A 60 4.50 4.39 6.65
CA TYR A 60 3.22 4.28 5.98
C TYR A 60 3.16 5.21 4.76
N PHE A 61 2.41 4.81 3.75
CA PHE A 61 2.18 5.60 2.53
C PHE A 61 0.70 5.81 2.22
N TYR A 62 -0.14 4.89 2.69
CA TYR A 62 -1.56 4.88 2.41
C TYR A 62 -2.33 4.42 3.66
N ALA A 63 -3.56 4.89 3.76
CA ALA A 63 -4.56 4.36 4.68
C ALA A 63 -5.77 3.90 3.87
N THR A 64 -6.19 2.65 4.07
CA THR A 64 -7.30 2.06 3.33
C THR A 64 -8.32 1.46 4.30
N LEU A 65 -9.59 1.82 4.10
CA LEU A 65 -10.74 1.16 4.73
C LEU A 65 -11.25 0.09 3.76
N TYR A 66 -11.05 -1.17 4.11
CA TYR A 66 -11.25 -2.29 3.20
C TYR A 66 -12.46 -3.14 3.57
N SER A 67 -13.41 -3.33 2.65
CA SER A 67 -14.52 -4.27 2.86
C SER A 67 -14.05 -5.69 2.59
N THR A 68 -13.99 -6.51 3.63
CA THR A 68 -13.64 -7.94 3.49
C THR A 68 -14.72 -8.75 2.77
N SER A 69 -15.99 -8.37 2.93
CA SER A 69 -17.12 -9.02 2.27
C SER A 69 -17.12 -8.77 0.75
N HIS A 70 -16.94 -7.51 0.35
CA HIS A 70 -16.97 -7.11 -1.06
C HIS A 70 -15.60 -7.23 -1.74
N LYS A 71 -14.53 -7.42 -0.97
CA LYS A 71 -13.14 -7.46 -1.44
C LYS A 71 -12.70 -6.21 -2.20
N ILE A 72 -13.17 -5.04 -1.75
CA ILE A 72 -12.88 -3.73 -2.34
C ILE A 72 -12.49 -2.71 -1.27
N PRO A 73 -11.64 -1.73 -1.60
CA PRO A 73 -11.45 -0.55 -0.76
C PRO A 73 -12.72 0.30 -0.79
N LEU A 74 -13.30 0.58 0.37
CA LEU A 74 -14.42 1.51 0.54
C LEU A 74 -13.93 2.96 0.53
N TYR A 75 -12.71 3.18 1.04
CA TYR A 75 -12.06 4.48 1.10
C TYR A 75 -10.55 4.29 1.13
N SER A 76 -9.80 5.09 0.37
CA SER A 76 -8.34 5.13 0.42
C SER A 76 -7.87 6.57 0.51
N ALA A 77 -6.86 6.82 1.34
CA ALA A 77 -6.26 8.12 1.57
C ALA A 77 -4.74 8.06 1.46
N TYR A 78 -4.18 9.10 0.83
CA TYR A 78 -2.75 9.32 0.70
C TYR A 78 -2.47 10.81 0.54
N THR A 79 -1.25 11.22 0.86
CA THR A 79 -0.80 12.59 0.63
C THR A 79 -0.05 12.64 -0.69
N PHE A 80 -0.54 13.44 -1.63
CA PHE A 80 0.15 13.69 -2.88
C PHE A 80 1.31 14.66 -2.66
N ASP A 81 2.54 14.24 -2.95
CA ASP A 81 3.73 15.09 -2.91
C ASP A 81 3.90 15.83 -4.24
N TYR A 82 3.75 17.16 -4.21
CA TYR A 82 3.94 18.02 -5.38
C TYR A 82 5.38 18.02 -5.92
N GLY A 83 6.37 17.64 -5.10
CA GLY A 83 7.76 17.46 -5.51
C GLY A 83 7.94 16.36 -6.58
N CYS A 84 7.02 15.39 -6.62
CA CYS A 84 7.03 14.31 -7.62
C CYS A 84 6.67 14.77 -9.04
N ARG A 85 6.26 16.03 -9.23
CA ARG A 85 5.83 16.56 -10.54
C ARG A 85 6.97 16.58 -11.58
N ASN A 86 8.23 16.69 -11.13
CA ASN A 86 9.41 16.72 -11.99
C ASN A 86 10.27 15.45 -11.88
N SER A 87 9.87 14.47 -11.07
CA SER A 87 10.56 13.18 -11.00
C SER A 87 10.12 12.28 -12.14
N GLN A 88 11.06 11.56 -12.77
CA GLN A 88 10.76 10.47 -13.72
C GLN A 88 9.97 9.31 -13.07
N ASP A 89 9.80 9.33 -11.74
CA ASP A 89 8.92 8.46 -10.97
C ASP A 89 7.46 8.93 -10.86
N GLY A 90 7.12 10.11 -11.41
CA GLY A 90 5.73 10.57 -11.55
C GLY A 90 4.90 9.58 -12.36
N ARG A 91 3.59 9.45 -12.01
CA ARG A 91 2.62 8.44 -12.46
C ARG A 91 3.15 7.59 -13.63
N LYS A 92 3.78 6.46 -13.30
CA LYS A 92 4.41 5.59 -14.31
C LYS A 92 3.40 5.27 -15.41
N SER A 93 3.63 5.76 -16.62
CA SER A 93 2.82 5.40 -17.77
C SER A 93 3.10 3.93 -18.10
N GLY A 94 2.07 3.08 -18.11
CA GLY A 94 2.24 1.66 -18.40
C GLY A 94 1.33 0.76 -17.56
N ASN A 95 1.90 -0.32 -17.02
CA ASN A 95 1.19 -1.39 -16.34
C ASN A 95 0.46 -0.90 -15.08
N TRP A 96 -0.75 -1.43 -14.87
CA TRP A 96 -1.45 -1.30 -13.61
C TRP A 96 -0.73 -2.11 -12.54
N PHE A 97 -0.46 -1.47 -11.40
CA PHE A 97 0.07 -2.14 -10.23
C PHE A 97 -1.08 -2.52 -9.31
N ILE A 98 -1.02 -3.74 -8.78
CA ILE A 98 -1.92 -4.17 -7.70
C ILE A 98 -1.44 -3.50 -6.43
N GLU A 99 -2.37 -2.88 -5.72
CA GLU A 99 -2.11 -2.32 -4.40
C GLU A 99 -1.56 -3.43 -3.48
N PRO A 100 -0.38 -3.23 -2.88
CA PRO A 100 0.19 -4.23 -2.01
C PRO A 100 -0.71 -4.43 -0.78
N GLN A 101 -1.11 -5.69 -0.56
CA GLN A 101 -1.93 -6.14 0.55
C GLN A 101 -1.09 -6.59 1.74
#